data_AF-D3SM53-F1
#
_entry.id   AF-D3SM53-F1
#
_cell.length_a   1.000
_cell.length_b   1.000
_cell.length_c   1.000
_cell.angle_alpha   90.00
_cell.angle_beta   90.00
_cell.angle_gamma   90.00
#
_symmetry.space_group_name_H-M   'P 1'
#
loop_
_entity.id
_entity.type
_entity.pdbx_description
1 polymer ?
#
loop_
_entity_poly.entity_id
_entity_poly.type
_entity_poly.pdbx_seq_one_letter_code
_entity_poly.pdbx_strand_id
1 'polypeptide(L)'
;MQDELLLIKEKVGQYVDRRIGEFERLGREGRTHYDFRPFLDVDMDTDIFSELCFCILTANSSAVLGIKLQKEIGPEGFMNLSVEELTRRIAEKGHRFARQRAERIVKARSKWPYLQELLASGRKGREIRDLLSDPCSPYKVEGFGLKEASHFLRNIGFKDLAIVDRHILSYLRERNLVPQNKTLTRRMYLQAEQVLERVGEKLGVTLAELDLYIFYLKTSKVLK
;
A
#
# COMPACT_ATOMS: atom_id res chain seq x y z
N MET A 1 -17.94 -17.76 7.18
CA MET A 1 -16.65 -17.02 7.00
C MET A 1 -16.45 -16.71 5.53
N GLN A 2 -16.54 -17.72 4.66
CA GLN A 2 -16.49 -17.53 3.21
C GLN A 2 -17.70 -16.73 2.72
N ASP A 3 -18.88 -16.94 3.29
CA ASP A 3 -20.13 -16.35 2.81
C ASP A 3 -20.15 -14.82 2.83
N GLU A 4 -19.55 -14.20 3.86
CA GLU A 4 -19.48 -12.74 3.97
C GLU A 4 -18.54 -12.11 2.93
N LEU A 5 -17.34 -12.69 2.75
CA LEU A 5 -16.40 -12.21 1.74
C LEU A 5 -16.91 -12.49 0.31
N LEU A 6 -17.68 -13.57 0.12
CA LEU A 6 -18.31 -13.88 -1.16
C LEU A 6 -19.39 -12.84 -1.50
N LEU A 7 -20.25 -12.49 -0.53
CA LEU A 7 -21.25 -11.43 -0.69
C LEU A 7 -20.59 -10.06 -0.98
N ILE A 8 -19.48 -9.75 -0.30
CA ILE A 8 -18.72 -8.53 -0.58
C ILE A 8 -18.12 -8.56 -1.99
N LYS A 9 -17.57 -9.70 -2.41
CA LYS A 9 -17.03 -9.89 -3.76
C LYS A 9 -18.11 -9.64 -4.82
N GLU A 10 -19.32 -10.16 -4.63
CA GLU A 10 -20.45 -9.88 -5.53
C GLU A 10 -20.82 -8.39 -5.55
N LYS A 11 -20.80 -7.72 -4.39
CA LYS A 11 -21.22 -6.31 -4.26
C LYS A 11 -20.21 -5.31 -4.84
N VAL A 12 -18.92 -5.52 -4.62
CA VAL A 12 -17.87 -4.54 -4.96
C VAL A 12 -16.78 -5.06 -5.89
N GLY A 13 -16.93 -6.27 -6.43
CA GLY A 13 -15.95 -6.91 -7.33
C GLY A 13 -15.50 -6.00 -8.47
N GLN A 14 -16.44 -5.34 -9.17
CA GLN A 14 -16.11 -4.41 -10.25
C GLN A 14 -15.16 -3.25 -9.85
N TYR A 15 -15.24 -2.78 -8.60
CA TYR A 15 -14.37 -1.72 -8.09
C TYR A 15 -13.00 -2.26 -7.68
N VAL A 16 -12.97 -3.49 -7.17
CA VAL A 16 -11.72 -4.21 -6.88
C VAL A 16 -10.98 -4.53 -8.18
N ASP A 17 -11.66 -5.06 -9.19
CA ASP A 17 -11.09 -5.36 -10.50
C ASP A 17 -10.53 -4.11 -11.18
N ARG A 18 -11.28 -2.99 -11.12
CA ARG A 18 -10.79 -1.69 -11.58
C ARG A 18 -9.49 -1.32 -10.85
N ARG A 19 -9.49 -1.39 -9.52
CA ARG A 19 -8.33 -1.00 -8.72
C ARG A 19 -7.10 -1.87 -9.01
N ILE A 20 -7.29 -3.19 -9.15
CA ILE A 20 -6.23 -4.11 -9.53
C ILE A 20 -5.68 -3.76 -10.92
N GLY A 21 -6.55 -3.48 -11.89
CA GLY A 21 -6.12 -3.07 -13.23
C GLY A 21 -5.34 -1.75 -13.24
N GLU A 22 -5.71 -0.79 -12.39
CA GLU A 22 -4.96 0.46 -12.21
C GLU A 22 -3.57 0.22 -11.61
N PHE A 23 -3.42 -0.71 -10.65
CA PHE A 23 -2.14 -1.11 -10.09
C PHE A 23 -1.23 -1.79 -11.12
N GLU A 24 -1.80 -2.73 -11.89
CA GLU A 24 -1.07 -3.40 -12.97
C GLU A 24 -0.59 -2.41 -14.03
N ARG A 25 -1.45 -1.46 -14.41
CA ARG A 25 -1.09 -0.38 -15.33
C ARG A 25 0.06 0.45 -14.78
N LEU A 26 -0.01 0.83 -13.50
CA LEU A 26 1.06 1.60 -12.86
C LEU A 26 2.41 0.86 -12.91
N GLY A 27 2.42 -0.43 -12.59
CA GLY A 27 3.63 -1.25 -12.64
C GLY A 27 4.19 -1.42 -14.05
N ARG A 28 3.32 -1.64 -15.04
CA ARG A 28 3.72 -1.92 -16.42
C ARG A 28 4.11 -0.66 -17.21
N GLU A 29 3.33 0.40 -17.07
CA GLU A 29 3.45 1.62 -17.88
C GLU A 29 4.19 2.74 -17.13
N GLY A 30 4.48 2.55 -15.84
CA GLY A 30 5.10 3.56 -14.98
C GLY A 30 4.14 4.66 -14.52
N ARG A 31 2.93 4.69 -15.07
CA ARG A 31 1.88 5.68 -14.79
C ARG A 31 0.50 5.05 -14.81
N THR A 32 -0.43 5.64 -14.08
CA THR A 32 -1.83 5.23 -14.09
C THR A 32 -2.74 6.40 -13.74
N HIS A 33 -4.02 6.25 -14.07
CA HIS A 33 -5.08 7.12 -13.59
C HIS A 33 -5.87 6.35 -12.53
N TYR A 34 -5.99 6.91 -11.34
CA TYR A 34 -6.82 6.35 -10.28
C TYR A 34 -8.15 7.08 -10.20
N ASP A 35 -9.25 6.33 -10.22
CA ASP A 35 -10.58 6.85 -9.86
C ASP A 35 -11.06 6.21 -8.56
N PHE A 36 -11.28 7.00 -7.51
CA PHE A 36 -11.73 6.51 -6.20
C PHE A 36 -13.26 6.59 -5.99
N ARG A 37 -14.01 7.05 -6.99
CA ARG A 37 -15.48 7.08 -6.90
C ARG A 37 -16.06 5.67 -6.94
N PRO A 38 -17.18 5.41 -6.23
CA PRO A 38 -17.95 6.35 -5.41
C PRO A 38 -17.44 6.51 -3.96
N PHE A 39 -16.33 5.86 -3.58
CA PHE A 39 -15.87 5.78 -2.19
C PHE A 39 -15.17 7.05 -1.67
N LEU A 40 -14.60 7.82 -2.60
CA LEU A 40 -14.00 9.11 -2.36
C LEU A 40 -14.09 9.92 -3.66
N ASP A 41 -14.60 11.15 -3.58
CA ASP A 41 -14.74 12.05 -4.74
C ASP A 41 -13.39 12.65 -5.14
N VAL A 42 -12.51 11.78 -5.62
CA VAL A 42 -11.15 12.07 -6.02
C VAL A 42 -10.77 11.14 -7.17
N ASP A 43 -10.19 11.71 -8.21
CA ASP A 43 -9.39 11.04 -9.22
C ASP A 43 -8.03 11.74 -9.38
N MET A 44 -7.01 11.02 -9.86
CA MET A 44 -5.69 11.61 -10.14
C MET A 44 -4.85 10.75 -11.08
N ASP A 45 -4.01 11.41 -11.86
CA ASP A 45 -2.87 10.76 -12.52
C ASP A 45 -1.68 10.66 -11.57
N THR A 46 -0.93 9.57 -11.67
CA THR A 46 0.25 9.33 -10.83
C THR A 46 1.26 8.43 -11.51
N ASP A 47 2.47 8.42 -10.97
CA ASP A 47 3.55 7.51 -11.34
C ASP A 47 4.02 6.66 -10.13
N ILE A 48 4.98 5.77 -10.39
CA ILE A 48 5.48 4.84 -9.38
C ILE A 48 6.14 5.58 -8.20
N PHE A 49 6.86 6.69 -8.45
CA PHE A 49 7.51 7.42 -7.36
C PHE A 49 6.49 8.11 -6.44
N SER A 50 5.46 8.71 -7.03
CA SER A 50 4.34 9.27 -6.29
C SER A 50 3.61 8.19 -5.48
N GLU A 51 3.52 6.95 -5.98
CA GLU A 51 2.98 5.81 -5.21
C GLU A 51 3.87 5.40 -4.04
N LEU A 52 5.20 5.41 -4.23
CA LEU A 52 6.15 5.21 -3.14
C LEU A 52 5.96 6.28 -2.05
N CYS A 53 5.80 7.54 -2.46
CA CYS A 53 5.53 8.66 -1.54
C CYS A 53 4.18 8.50 -0.82
N PHE A 54 3.15 8.02 -1.50
CA PHE A 54 1.87 7.68 -0.90
C PHE A 54 2.03 6.65 0.24
N CYS A 55 2.81 5.57 0.04
CA CYS A 55 3.08 4.59 1.08
C CYS A 55 3.89 5.17 2.27
N ILE A 56 4.80 6.12 2.01
CA ILE A 56 5.47 6.86 3.09
C ILE A 56 4.44 7.66 3.91
N LEU A 57 3.50 8.33 3.26
CA LEU A 57 2.47 9.17 3.90
C LEU A 57 1.43 8.36 4.68
N THR A 58 1.06 7.17 4.20
CA THR A 58 0.00 6.36 4.83
C THR A 58 0.47 5.53 6.02
N ALA A 59 1.78 5.43 6.27
CA ALA A 59 2.29 4.80 7.48
C ALA A 59 1.73 5.49 8.74
N ASN A 60 0.94 4.77 9.54
CA ASN A 60 0.22 5.28 10.71
C ASN A 60 -0.70 6.48 10.42
N SER A 61 -1.25 6.53 9.20
CA SER A 61 -2.19 7.53 8.73
C SER A 61 -3.31 6.87 7.92
N SER A 62 -4.37 7.61 7.59
CA SER A 62 -5.48 7.06 6.81
C SER A 62 -5.18 7.10 5.31
N ALA A 63 -5.68 6.10 4.56
CA ALA A 63 -5.59 6.07 3.11
C ALA A 63 -6.23 7.33 2.48
N VAL A 64 -7.34 7.83 3.04
CA VAL A 64 -8.03 9.04 2.57
C VAL A 64 -7.11 10.28 2.65
N LEU A 65 -6.40 10.46 3.77
CA LEU A 65 -5.45 11.58 3.91
C LEU A 65 -4.28 11.42 2.93
N GLY A 66 -3.74 10.21 2.77
CA GLY A 66 -2.69 9.92 1.80
C GLY A 66 -3.11 10.24 0.37
N ILE A 67 -4.32 9.83 -0.05
CA ILE A 67 -4.87 10.10 -1.39
C ILE A 67 -5.02 11.60 -1.62
N LYS A 68 -5.57 12.34 -0.65
CA LYS A 68 -5.73 13.80 -0.77
C LYS A 68 -4.39 14.51 -0.92
N LEU A 69 -3.39 14.11 -0.14
CA LEU A 69 -2.04 14.65 -0.22
C LEU A 69 -1.36 14.27 -1.54
N GLN A 70 -1.52 13.04 -2.01
CA GLN A 70 -0.96 12.60 -3.28
C GLN A 70 -1.53 13.40 -4.45
N LYS A 71 -2.84 13.66 -4.46
CA LYS A 71 -3.48 14.51 -5.47
C LYS A 71 -2.99 15.97 -5.42
N GLU A 72 -2.85 16.53 -4.24
CA GLU A 72 -2.43 17.92 -4.05
C GLU A 72 -0.96 18.17 -4.38
N ILE A 73 -0.09 17.23 -4.00
CA ILE A 73 1.36 17.36 -4.23
C ILE A 73 1.69 16.94 -5.67
N GLY A 74 1.13 15.83 -6.14
CA GLY A 74 1.35 15.29 -7.48
C GLY A 74 2.78 14.76 -7.70
N PRO A 75 3.02 14.04 -8.81
CA PRO A 75 4.35 13.50 -9.14
C PRO A 75 5.45 14.58 -9.16
N GLU A 76 5.20 15.69 -9.84
CA GLU A 76 6.16 16.81 -9.93
C GLU A 76 6.45 17.43 -8.55
N GLY A 77 5.44 17.58 -7.69
CA GLY A 77 5.66 18.11 -6.36
C GLY A 77 6.49 17.17 -5.49
N PHE A 78 6.23 15.85 -5.58
CA PHE A 78 7.02 14.87 -4.84
C PHE A 78 8.46 14.80 -5.30
N MET A 79 8.77 15.08 -6.57
CA MET A 79 10.13 15.11 -7.09
C MET A 79 10.88 16.41 -6.80
N ASN A 80 10.19 17.56 -6.81
CA ASN A 80 10.88 18.85 -6.88
C ASN A 80 10.78 19.72 -5.61
N LEU A 81 9.70 19.63 -4.83
CA LEU A 81 9.50 20.52 -3.68
C LEU A 81 10.56 20.33 -2.59
N SER A 82 10.92 21.39 -1.86
CA SER A 82 11.85 21.30 -0.74
C SER A 82 11.23 20.53 0.45
N VAL A 83 12.07 20.18 1.44
CA VAL A 83 11.58 19.57 2.69
C VAL A 83 10.59 20.50 3.39
N GLU A 84 10.87 21.81 3.40
CA GLU A 84 10.03 22.83 4.04
C GLU A 84 8.68 22.96 3.33
N GLU A 85 8.67 22.99 1.99
CA GLU A 85 7.44 23.08 1.20
C GLU A 85 6.58 21.83 1.34
N LEU A 86 7.18 20.63 1.29
CA LEU A 86 6.49 19.38 1.56
C LEU A 86 5.95 19.35 2.98
N THR A 87 6.75 19.77 3.97
CA THR A 87 6.32 19.82 5.37
C THR A 87 5.09 20.69 5.53
N ARG A 88 5.08 21.88 4.92
CA ARG A 88 3.94 22.80 4.95
C ARG A 88 2.69 22.16 4.34
N ARG A 89 2.76 21.66 3.10
CA ARG A 89 1.60 21.02 2.43
C ARG A 89 1.06 19.81 3.20
N ILE A 90 1.96 18.99 3.74
CA ILE A 90 1.59 17.81 4.54
C ILE A 90 0.93 18.23 5.87
N ALA A 91 1.45 19.28 6.53
CA ALA A 91 0.89 19.80 7.78
C ALA A 91 -0.47 20.47 7.59
N GLU A 92 -0.67 21.21 6.51
CA GLU A 92 -1.94 21.89 6.17
C GLU A 92 -3.12 20.91 6.02
N LYS A 93 -2.85 19.66 5.62
CA LYS A 93 -3.87 18.59 5.61
C LYS A 93 -4.03 17.84 6.94
N GLY A 94 -3.37 18.29 8.00
CA GLY A 94 -3.51 17.73 9.35
C GLY A 94 -2.67 16.47 9.62
N HIS A 95 -1.63 16.23 8.84
CA HIS A 95 -0.79 15.05 9.04
C HIS A 95 0.22 15.25 10.20
N ARG A 96 0.04 14.50 11.30
CA ARG A 96 0.79 14.64 12.56
C ARG A 96 2.32 14.54 12.45
N PHE A 97 2.85 13.85 11.44
CA PHE A 97 4.29 13.63 11.26
C PHE A 97 4.86 14.36 10.04
N ALA A 98 4.33 15.54 9.69
CA ALA A 98 4.60 16.23 8.43
C ALA A 98 6.08 16.32 8.07
N ARG A 99 6.91 16.85 8.99
CA ARG A 99 8.35 17.02 8.76
C ARG A 99 9.07 15.70 8.49
N GLN A 100 8.82 14.70 9.33
CA GLN A 100 9.43 13.36 9.16
C GLN A 100 9.03 12.72 7.82
N ARG A 101 7.80 12.94 7.33
CA ARG A 101 7.36 12.43 6.03
C ARG A 101 8.04 13.16 4.88
N ALA A 102 8.15 14.48 4.96
CA ALA A 102 8.86 15.29 3.96
C ALA A 102 10.34 14.87 3.84
N GLU A 103 11.04 14.73 4.97
CA GLU A 103 12.45 14.28 4.99
C GLU A 103 12.62 12.90 4.33
N ARG A 104 11.71 11.95 4.62
CA ARG A 104 11.74 10.62 4.00
C ARG A 104 11.48 10.65 2.50
N ILE A 105 10.53 11.46 2.04
CA ILE A 105 10.23 11.65 0.62
C ILE A 105 11.46 12.19 -0.12
N VAL A 106 12.08 13.24 0.41
CA VAL A 106 13.28 13.84 -0.22
C VAL A 106 14.44 12.84 -0.26
N LYS A 107 14.67 12.08 0.80
CA LYS A 107 15.67 11.00 0.80
C LYS A 107 15.34 9.87 -0.19
N ALA A 108 14.07 9.59 -0.44
CA ALA A 108 13.68 8.57 -1.42
C ALA A 108 14.06 8.98 -2.84
N ARG A 109 14.10 10.28 -3.17
CA ARG A 109 14.49 10.79 -4.51
C ARG A 109 15.90 10.32 -4.91
N SER A 110 16.87 10.42 -4.00
CA SER A 110 18.25 10.04 -4.30
C SER A 110 18.42 8.53 -4.49
N LYS A 111 17.55 7.72 -3.87
CA LYS A 111 17.52 6.26 -4.06
C LYS A 111 16.74 5.83 -5.29
N TRP A 112 15.92 6.72 -5.86
CA TRP A 112 14.94 6.36 -6.86
C TRP A 112 15.52 5.61 -8.08
N PRO A 113 16.65 6.04 -8.69
CA PRO A 113 17.24 5.31 -9.81
C PRO A 113 17.56 3.84 -9.48
N TYR A 114 18.16 3.59 -8.31
CA TYR A 114 18.49 2.23 -7.86
C TYR A 114 17.25 1.39 -7.53
N LEU A 115 16.19 2.03 -7.03
CA LEU A 115 14.92 1.36 -6.78
C LEU A 115 14.24 0.96 -8.09
N GLN A 116 14.33 1.80 -9.14
CA GLN A 116 13.82 1.45 -10.47
C GLN A 116 14.55 0.25 -11.05
N GLU A 117 15.87 0.18 -10.92
CA GLU A 117 16.67 -0.98 -11.32
C GLU A 117 16.24 -2.26 -10.56
N LEU A 118 16.02 -2.16 -9.24
CA LEU A 118 15.52 -3.28 -8.45
C LEU A 118 14.14 -3.75 -8.94
N LEU A 119 13.23 -2.82 -9.21
CA LEU A 119 11.88 -3.15 -9.70
C LEU A 119 11.92 -3.79 -11.10
N ALA A 120 12.88 -3.39 -11.94
CA ALA A 120 13.09 -3.95 -13.27
C ALA A 120 13.90 -5.27 -13.27
N SER A 121 14.43 -5.71 -12.12
CA SER A 121 15.36 -6.84 -12.03
C SER A 121 14.74 -8.23 -12.27
N GLY A 122 13.40 -8.32 -12.40
CA GLY A 122 12.69 -9.60 -12.53
C GLY A 122 12.62 -10.44 -11.25
N ARG A 123 13.08 -9.90 -10.11
CA ARG A 123 12.95 -10.54 -8.80
C ARG A 123 11.48 -10.69 -8.38
N LYS A 124 11.22 -11.67 -7.51
CA LYS A 124 9.87 -11.92 -6.99
C LYS A 124 9.47 -10.86 -5.95
N GLY A 125 8.16 -10.62 -5.81
CA GLY A 125 7.62 -9.59 -4.90
C GLY A 125 8.12 -9.72 -3.46
N ARG A 126 8.17 -10.94 -2.92
CA ARG A 126 8.65 -11.20 -1.53
C ARG A 126 10.11 -10.80 -1.32
N GLU A 127 10.94 -11.03 -2.33
CA GLU A 127 12.35 -10.70 -2.30
C GLU A 127 12.54 -9.18 -2.35
N ILE A 128 11.83 -8.51 -3.26
CA ILE A 128 11.84 -7.04 -3.35
C ILE A 128 11.31 -6.44 -2.04
N ARG A 129 10.22 -6.97 -1.46
CA ARG A 129 9.68 -6.52 -0.17
C ARG A 129 10.74 -6.56 0.92
N ASP A 130 11.47 -7.67 1.01
CA ASP A 130 12.51 -7.85 2.01
C ASP A 130 13.65 -6.85 1.78
N LEU A 131 14.09 -6.65 0.55
CA LEU A 131 15.11 -5.65 0.21
C LEU A 131 14.67 -4.20 0.50
N LEU A 132 13.39 -3.86 0.28
CA LEU A 132 12.87 -2.51 0.58
C LEU A 132 12.69 -2.27 2.09
N SER A 133 12.48 -3.33 2.88
CA SER A 133 12.12 -3.25 4.30
C SER A 133 13.26 -3.55 5.27
N ASP A 134 14.29 -4.30 4.88
CA ASP A 134 15.41 -4.67 5.74
C ASP A 134 16.35 -3.47 6.00
N PRO A 135 16.59 -3.08 7.26
CA PRO A 135 17.53 -2.00 7.61
C PRO A 135 18.96 -2.19 7.08
N CYS A 136 19.39 -3.43 6.86
CA CYS A 136 20.72 -3.77 6.36
C CYS A 136 20.80 -3.79 4.82
N SER A 137 19.67 -3.63 4.13
CA SER A 137 19.63 -3.66 2.66
C SER A 137 20.06 -2.32 2.05
N PRO A 138 20.84 -2.33 0.96
CA PRO A 138 21.16 -1.10 0.23
C PRO A 138 19.89 -0.43 -0.37
N TYR A 139 18.87 -1.24 -0.68
CA TYR A 139 17.58 -0.79 -1.24
C TYR A 139 16.58 -0.34 -0.19
N LYS A 140 16.97 -0.29 1.10
CA LYS A 140 16.10 0.13 2.19
C LYS A 140 15.45 1.49 1.91
N VAL A 141 14.13 1.54 1.94
CA VAL A 141 13.38 2.81 1.90
C VAL A 141 13.12 3.27 3.33
N GLU A 142 13.45 4.53 3.64
CA GLU A 142 13.21 5.06 4.98
C GLU A 142 11.71 5.14 5.30
N GLY A 143 11.33 4.58 6.44
CA GLY A 143 9.93 4.47 6.84
C GLY A 143 9.20 3.25 6.31
N PHE A 144 9.82 2.40 5.48
CA PHE A 144 9.20 1.16 5.03
C PHE A 144 9.45 0.02 6.02
N GLY A 145 8.41 -0.52 6.65
CA GLY A 145 8.45 -1.87 7.22
C GLY A 145 8.02 -2.91 6.18
N LEU A 146 7.76 -4.14 6.64
CA LEU A 146 7.16 -5.19 5.80
C LEU A 146 5.83 -4.74 5.20
N LYS A 147 4.99 -4.08 6.00
CA LYS A 147 3.66 -3.62 5.59
C LYS A 147 3.75 -2.58 4.48
N GLU A 148 4.52 -1.50 4.68
CA GLU A 148 4.65 -0.45 3.67
C GLU A 148 5.32 -0.95 2.39
N ALA A 149 6.31 -1.86 2.49
CA ALA A 149 6.92 -2.47 1.32
C ALA A 149 5.93 -3.35 0.54
N SER A 150 5.16 -4.21 1.23
CA SER A 150 4.07 -4.98 0.61
C SER A 150 3.01 -4.07 0.00
N HIS A 151 2.66 -2.97 0.68
CA HIS A 151 1.66 -2.00 0.22
C HIS A 151 2.08 -1.35 -1.08
N PHE A 152 3.32 -0.84 -1.13
CA PHE A 152 3.89 -0.27 -2.34
C PHE A 152 3.92 -1.27 -3.49
N LEU A 153 4.41 -2.48 -3.24
CA LEU A 153 4.49 -3.52 -4.28
C LEU A 153 3.11 -3.92 -4.79
N ARG A 154 2.11 -4.05 -3.91
CA ARG A 154 0.73 -4.31 -4.33
C ARG A 154 0.22 -3.20 -5.26
N ASN A 155 0.45 -1.95 -4.90
CA ASN A 155 -0.05 -0.80 -5.65
C ASN A 155 0.63 -0.63 -7.02
N ILE A 156 1.74 -1.33 -7.27
CA ILE A 156 2.40 -1.39 -8.58
C ILE A 156 2.19 -2.75 -9.28
N GLY A 157 1.21 -3.53 -8.83
CA GLY A 157 0.71 -4.71 -9.54
C GLY A 157 1.15 -6.08 -9.00
N PHE A 158 1.94 -6.15 -7.92
CA PHE A 158 2.26 -7.45 -7.31
C PHE A 158 1.04 -8.03 -6.59
N LYS A 159 0.72 -9.30 -6.85
CA LYS A 159 -0.50 -9.96 -6.35
C LYS A 159 -0.28 -10.98 -5.23
N ASP A 160 0.98 -11.27 -4.91
CA ASP A 160 1.42 -12.39 -4.06
C ASP A 160 1.90 -11.96 -2.66
N LEU A 161 1.58 -10.73 -2.25
CA LEU A 161 1.99 -10.12 -0.98
C LEU A 161 0.79 -9.71 -0.14
N ALA A 162 0.81 -10.04 1.15
CA ALA A 162 -0.17 -9.53 2.09
C ALA A 162 0.29 -8.19 2.67
N ILE A 163 -0.68 -7.29 2.93
CA ILE A 163 -0.47 -6.03 3.66
C ILE A 163 -1.02 -6.21 5.08
N VAL A 164 -0.21 -6.73 5.99
CA VAL A 164 -0.68 -7.05 7.36
C VAL A 164 -0.70 -5.78 8.20
N ASP A 165 -1.78 -5.01 8.06
CA ASP A 165 -2.05 -3.78 8.79
C ASP A 165 -2.97 -4.00 10.00
N ARG A 166 -3.45 -2.92 10.63
CA ARG A 166 -4.38 -3.02 11.77
C ARG A 166 -5.74 -3.62 11.39
N HIS A 167 -6.23 -3.38 10.16
CA HIS A 167 -7.53 -3.84 9.69
C HIS A 167 -7.50 -5.34 9.39
N ILE A 168 -6.45 -5.80 8.72
CA ILE A 168 -6.16 -7.21 8.47
C ILE A 168 -5.93 -7.95 9.79
N LEU A 169 -5.12 -7.40 10.71
CA LEU A 169 -4.93 -8.04 12.01
C LEU A 169 -6.23 -8.13 12.81
N SER A 170 -7.05 -7.07 12.82
CA SER A 170 -8.39 -7.09 13.44
C SER A 170 -9.26 -8.17 12.82
N TYR A 171 -9.31 -8.25 11.48
CA TYR A 171 -10.07 -9.28 10.76
C TYR A 171 -9.64 -10.70 11.15
N LEU A 172 -8.33 -10.96 11.16
CA LEU A 172 -7.78 -12.28 11.50
C LEU A 172 -8.02 -12.63 12.97
N ARG A 173 -7.90 -11.66 13.87
CA ARG A 173 -8.13 -11.83 15.31
C ARG A 173 -9.59 -12.10 15.64
N GLU A 174 -10.52 -11.35 15.08
CA GLU A 174 -11.97 -11.60 15.29
C GLU A 174 -12.40 -13.01 14.88
N ARG A 175 -11.64 -13.63 13.97
CA ARG A 175 -11.88 -15.00 13.47
C ARG A 175 -10.98 -16.04 14.12
N ASN A 176 -10.21 -15.67 15.14
CA ASN A 176 -9.25 -16.53 15.85
C ASN A 176 -8.24 -17.24 14.92
N LEU A 177 -7.90 -16.62 13.80
CA LEU A 177 -6.96 -17.17 12.81
C LEU A 177 -5.50 -16.88 13.18
N VAL A 178 -5.27 -15.95 14.10
CA VAL A 178 -3.95 -15.57 14.63
C VAL A 178 -4.01 -15.32 16.14
N PRO A 179 -2.89 -15.46 16.88
CA PRO A 179 -2.85 -15.16 18.30
C PRO A 179 -3.21 -13.71 18.63
N GLN A 180 -4.06 -13.50 19.66
CA GLN A 180 -4.53 -12.17 20.08
C GLN A 180 -3.40 -11.31 20.65
N ASN A 181 -2.60 -11.87 21.56
CA ASN A 181 -1.66 -11.12 22.41
C ASN A 181 -0.24 -10.98 21.83
N LYS A 182 -0.03 -11.33 20.55
CA LYS A 182 1.30 -11.22 19.94
C LYS A 182 1.51 -9.85 19.31
N THR A 183 2.63 -9.24 19.66
CA THR A 183 3.18 -8.07 18.94
C THR A 183 3.46 -8.44 17.49
N LEU A 184 3.29 -7.48 16.57
CA LEU A 184 3.55 -7.66 15.15
C LEU A 184 5.06 -7.73 14.87
N THR A 185 5.65 -8.90 15.11
CA THR A 185 7.02 -9.23 14.72
C THR A 185 7.07 -9.68 13.25
N ARG A 186 8.25 -9.71 12.62
CA ARG A 186 8.44 -10.30 11.28
C ARG A 186 7.87 -11.71 11.18
N ARG A 187 8.11 -12.56 12.19
CA ARG A 187 7.55 -13.92 12.25
C ARG A 187 6.01 -13.89 12.27
N MET A 188 5.41 -13.03 13.08
CA MET A 188 3.96 -12.89 13.15
C MET A 188 3.37 -12.37 11.82
N TYR A 189 4.06 -11.43 11.17
CA TYR A 189 3.67 -10.92 9.85
C TYR A 189 3.60 -12.04 8.80
N LEU A 190 4.66 -12.84 8.69
CA LEU A 190 4.73 -13.94 7.72
C LEU A 190 3.73 -15.06 8.04
N GLN A 191 3.47 -15.32 9.32
CA GLN A 191 2.41 -16.25 9.73
C GLN A 191 1.01 -15.76 9.31
N ALA A 192 0.74 -14.46 9.49
CA ALA A 192 -0.52 -13.86 9.04
C ALA A 192 -0.65 -13.88 7.51
N GLU A 193 0.44 -13.63 6.78
CA GLU A 193 0.49 -13.74 5.31
C GLU A 193 0.12 -15.16 4.84
N GLN A 194 0.72 -16.20 5.42
CA GLN A 194 0.38 -17.60 5.10
C GLN A 194 -1.07 -17.97 5.41
N VAL A 195 -1.66 -17.38 6.46
CA VAL A 195 -3.09 -17.56 6.77
C VAL A 195 -3.95 -16.92 5.68
N LEU A 196 -3.60 -15.69 5.26
CA LEU A 196 -4.33 -14.98 4.21
C LEU A 196 -4.20 -15.68 2.85
N GLU A 197 -3.05 -16.29 2.54
CA GLU A 197 -2.87 -17.11 1.33
C GLU A 197 -3.92 -18.22 1.27
N ARG A 198 -4.05 -19.01 2.35
CA ARG A 198 -5.05 -20.08 2.43
C ARG A 198 -6.50 -19.56 2.34
N VAL A 199 -6.76 -18.35 2.81
CA VAL A 199 -8.08 -17.71 2.66
C VAL A 199 -8.31 -17.31 1.20
N GLY A 200 -7.32 -16.72 0.55
CA GLY A 200 -7.38 -16.33 -0.86
C GLY A 200 -7.57 -17.52 -1.79
N GLU A 201 -6.79 -18.60 -1.59
CA GLU A 201 -6.91 -19.87 -2.33
C GLU A 201 -8.33 -20.43 -2.26
N LYS A 202 -8.92 -20.47 -1.07
CA LYS A 202 -10.29 -20.94 -0.85
C LYS A 202 -11.38 -20.08 -1.52
N LEU A 203 -11.10 -18.81 -1.75
CA LEU A 203 -12.02 -17.86 -2.39
C LEU A 203 -11.72 -17.67 -3.89
N GLY A 204 -10.67 -18.29 -4.40
CA GLY A 204 -10.19 -18.10 -5.77
C GLY A 204 -9.80 -16.65 -6.04
N VAL A 205 -9.15 -15.98 -5.10
CA VAL A 205 -8.66 -14.60 -5.25
C VAL A 205 -7.21 -14.49 -4.80
N THR A 206 -6.50 -13.51 -5.35
CA THR A 206 -5.13 -13.16 -4.99
C THR A 206 -5.07 -12.43 -3.64
N LEU A 207 -3.87 -12.31 -3.05
CA LEU A 207 -3.69 -11.55 -1.83
C LEU A 207 -3.99 -10.05 -2.02
N ALA A 208 -3.68 -9.52 -3.21
CA ALA A 208 -3.98 -8.13 -3.55
C ALA A 208 -5.48 -7.84 -3.56
N GLU A 209 -6.29 -8.74 -4.14
CA GLU A 209 -7.75 -8.63 -4.14
C GLU A 209 -8.33 -8.85 -2.74
N LEU A 210 -7.83 -9.87 -2.03
CA LEU A 210 -8.29 -10.21 -0.67
C LEU A 210 -8.10 -9.02 0.29
N ASP A 211 -6.98 -8.32 0.19
CA ASP A 211 -6.72 -7.11 0.98
C ASP A 211 -7.82 -6.04 0.74
N LEU A 212 -8.18 -5.77 -0.52
CA LEU A 212 -9.22 -4.79 -0.85
C LEU A 212 -10.60 -5.22 -0.35
N TYR A 213 -10.94 -6.51 -0.43
CA TYR A 213 -12.20 -7.02 0.12
C TYR A 213 -12.26 -6.91 1.65
N ILE A 214 -11.20 -7.27 2.36
CA ILE A 214 -11.13 -7.12 3.82
C ILE A 214 -11.13 -5.65 4.21
N PHE A 215 -10.44 -4.79 3.46
CA PHE A 215 -10.45 -3.35 3.68
C PHE A 215 -11.85 -2.76 3.50
N TYR A 216 -12.59 -3.20 2.47
CA TYR A 216 -14.00 -2.83 2.29
C TYR A 216 -14.86 -3.32 3.45
N LEU A 217 -14.70 -4.57 3.89
CA LEU A 217 -15.41 -5.08 5.07
C LEU A 217 -15.20 -4.20 6.31
N LYS A 218 -13.99 -3.63 6.47
CA LYS A 218 -13.62 -2.81 7.64
C LYS A 218 -13.97 -1.33 7.50
N THR A 219 -14.13 -0.81 6.29
CA THR A 219 -14.22 0.65 6.05
C THR A 219 -15.35 1.07 5.12
N SER A 220 -16.04 0.11 4.49
CA SER A 220 -17.01 0.31 3.40
C SER A 220 -16.45 1.07 2.19
N LYS A 221 -15.14 1.00 1.95
CA LYS A 221 -14.45 1.70 0.84
C LYS A 221 -13.50 0.78 0.09
N VAL A 222 -13.42 0.95 -1.23
CA VAL A 222 -12.33 0.40 -2.05
C VAL A 222 -11.41 1.55 -2.43
N LEU A 223 -10.28 1.66 -1.74
CA LEU A 223 -9.26 2.67 -1.97
C LEU A 223 -7.99 1.98 -2.49
N LYS A 224 -6.84 2.20 -1.86
CA LYS A 224 -5.58 1.54 -2.15
C LYS A 224 -4.67 1.51 -0.95
#